data_AF-A0A8T5Q9I8-F1
#
_entry.id   AF-A0A8T5Q9I8-F1
#
_cell.length_a   1.000
_cell.length_b   1.000
_cell.length_c   1.000
_cell.angle_alpha   90.00
_cell.angle_beta   90.00
_cell.angle_gamma   90.00
#
_symmetry.space_group_name_H-M   'P 1'
#
loop_
_entity.id
_entity.type
_entity.pdbx_description
1 polymer ?
#
loop_
_entity_poly.entity_id
_entity_poly.type
_entity_poly.pdbx_seq_one_letter_code
_entity_poly.pdbx_strand_id
1 'polypeptide(L)'
;MLSGKKLLKNVDLAIAKYPELFDALEEYDRTHRLKKINYKERANFTIDSNLLKRFRKYCELHGMKMSTKIEQFIKKELEKAAES
;
A
#
# COMPACT_ATOMS: atom_id res chain seq x y z
N MET A 1 24.23 -30.33 4.01
CA MET A 1 23.52 -30.08 2.74
C MET A 1 22.04 -30.41 2.94
N LEU A 2 21.12 -29.50 2.61
CA LEU A 2 19.69 -29.79 2.68
C LEU A 2 19.35 -30.88 1.64
N SER A 3 18.75 -31.98 2.09
CA SER A 3 18.25 -33.04 1.20
C SER A 3 17.24 -32.45 0.21
N GLY A 4 17.40 -32.71 -1.09
CA GLY A 4 16.57 -32.12 -2.16
C GLY A 4 15.06 -32.30 -1.94
N LYS A 5 14.63 -33.42 -1.33
CA LYS A 5 13.22 -33.67 -0.98
C LYS A 5 12.69 -32.72 0.11
N LYS A 6 13.52 -32.38 1.09
CA LYS A 6 13.16 -31.43 2.17
C LYS A 6 13.13 -29.99 1.64
N LEU A 7 13.95 -29.70 0.64
CA LEU A 7 14.01 -28.41 -0.05
C LEU A 7 12.73 -28.17 -0.87
N LEU A 8 12.30 -29.13 -1.68
CA LEU A 8 11.06 -29.05 -2.48
C LEU A 8 9.83 -28.84 -1.59
N LYS A 9 9.69 -29.59 -0.50
CA LYS A 9 8.56 -29.42 0.43
C LYS A 9 8.50 -28.01 1.05
N ASN A 10 9.66 -27.41 1.34
CA ASN A 10 9.73 -26.06 1.88
C ASN A 10 9.42 -25.00 0.81
N VAL A 11 9.75 -25.28 -0.45
CA VAL A 11 9.41 -24.42 -1.60
C VAL A 11 7.91 -24.40 -1.82
N ASP A 12 7.24 -25.55 -1.82
CA ASP A 12 5.78 -25.63 -1.95
C ASP A 12 5.04 -24.84 -0.86
N LEU A 13 5.53 -24.93 0.39
CA LEU A 13 5.01 -24.16 1.52
C LEU A 13 5.24 -22.65 1.36
N ALA A 14 6.39 -22.25 0.80
CA ALA A 14 6.69 -20.85 0.57
C ALA A 14 5.82 -20.25 -0.55
N ILE A 15 5.60 -21.01 -1.63
CA ILE A 15 4.73 -20.62 -2.75
C ILE A 15 3.29 -20.45 -2.25
N ALA A 16 2.77 -21.41 -1.48
CA ALA A 16 1.42 -21.33 -0.92
C ALA A 16 1.24 -20.14 0.04
N LYS A 17 2.30 -19.74 0.74
CA LYS A 17 2.26 -18.67 1.75
C LYS A 17 2.45 -17.27 1.17
N TYR A 18 3.16 -17.14 0.05
CA TYR A 18 3.51 -15.85 -0.54
C TYR A 18 3.35 -15.83 -2.07
N PRO A 19 2.16 -16.15 -2.62
CA PRO A 19 1.95 -16.23 -4.08
C PRO A 19 2.34 -14.93 -4.81
N GLU A 20 1.97 -13.77 -4.24
CA GLU A 20 2.27 -12.45 -4.81
C GLU A 20 3.77 -12.18 -4.99
N LEU A 21 4.62 -12.76 -4.13
CA LEU A 21 6.06 -12.61 -4.22
C LEU A 21 6.62 -13.38 -5.42
N PHE A 22 6.08 -14.56 -5.71
CA PHE A 22 6.49 -15.38 -6.86
C PHE A 22 5.99 -14.76 -8.17
N ASP A 23 4.78 -14.21 -8.20
CA ASP A 23 4.27 -13.47 -9.35
C ASP A 23 5.16 -12.24 -9.68
N ALA A 24 5.60 -11.53 -8.64
CA ALA A 24 6.52 -10.40 -8.81
C ALA A 24 7.92 -10.82 -9.31
N LEU A 25 8.39 -12.01 -8.91
CA LEU A 25 9.65 -12.59 -9.38
C LEU A 25 9.54 -13.09 -10.82
N GLU A 26 8.43 -13.71 -11.21
CA GLU A 26 8.17 -14.12 -12.60
C GLU A 26 8.08 -12.89 -13.52
N GLU A 27 7.41 -11.83 -13.07
CA GLU A 27 7.34 -10.56 -13.80
C GLU A 27 8.72 -9.90 -13.94
N TYR A 28 9.59 -10.04 -12.93
CA TYR A 28 10.98 -9.61 -13.00
C TYR A 28 11.80 -10.43 -14.00
N ASP A 29 11.67 -11.75 -14.01
CA ASP A 29 12.42 -12.60 -14.94
C ASP A 29 12.08 -12.26 -16.40
N ARG A 30 10.79 -12.01 -16.67
CA ARG A 30 10.30 -11.61 -18.00
C ARG A 30 10.71 -10.20 -18.43
N THR A 31 10.76 -9.23 -17.51
CA THR A 31 10.90 -7.80 -17.85
C THR A 31 12.20 -7.15 -17.39
N HIS A 32 12.97 -7.87 -16.58
CA HIS A 32 14.16 -7.41 -15.84
C HIS A 32 13.90 -6.15 -15.00
N ARG A 33 12.63 -5.91 -14.63
CA ARG A 33 12.20 -4.77 -13.84
C ARG A 33 11.32 -5.26 -12.71
N LEU A 34 11.71 -4.97 -11.48
CA LEU A 34 10.84 -5.25 -10.33
C LEU A 34 9.66 -4.30 -10.43
N LYS A 35 8.44 -4.85 -10.45
CA LYS A 35 7.23 -4.05 -10.37
C LYS A 35 7.35 -3.19 -9.13
N LYS A 36 7.40 -1.86 -9.29
CA LYS A 36 7.32 -0.96 -8.14
C LYS A 36 5.97 -1.21 -7.50
N ILE A 37 5.97 -1.89 -6.35
CA ILE A 37 4.76 -2.07 -5.55
C ILE A 37 4.34 -0.65 -5.16
N ASN A 38 3.34 -0.14 -5.86
CA ASN A 38 2.83 1.19 -5.61
C ASN A 38 1.78 1.06 -4.52
N TYR A 39 2.22 1.15 -3.26
CA TYR A 39 1.35 1.04 -2.08
C TYR A 39 0.32 2.17 -1.95
N LYS A 40 0.32 3.13 -2.87
CA LYS A 40 -0.62 4.25 -2.89
C LYS A 40 -1.51 4.16 -4.12
N GLU A 41 -2.79 3.95 -3.86
CA GLU A 41 -3.83 4.03 -4.89
C GLU A 41 -4.40 5.45 -4.99
N ARG A 42 -4.83 5.83 -6.18
CA ARG A 42 -5.46 7.12 -6.43
C ARG A 42 -6.96 7.00 -6.20
N ALA A 43 -7.46 7.62 -5.14
CA ALA A 43 -8.89 7.74 -4.89
C ALA A 43 -9.44 9.04 -5.52
N ASN A 44 -10.54 8.92 -6.27
CA ASN A 44 -11.31 10.06 -6.77
C ASN A 44 -12.60 10.17 -5.94
N PHE A 45 -12.79 11.27 -5.22
CA PHE A 45 -14.01 11.53 -4.47
C PHE A 45 -14.39 13.00 -4.58
N THR A 46 -15.68 13.26 -4.43
CA THR A 46 -16.24 14.62 -4.42
C THR A 46 -16.21 15.16 -2.99
N ILE A 47 -15.81 16.42 -2.82
CA ILE A 47 -15.79 17.13 -1.56
C ILE A 47 -16.38 18.52 -1.76
N ASP A 48 -17.01 19.07 -0.72
CA ASP A 48 -17.52 20.44 -0.75
C ASP A 48 -16.43 21.46 -1.14
N SER A 49 -16.79 22.40 -2.01
CA SER A 49 -15.86 23.38 -2.58
C SER A 49 -15.29 24.33 -1.52
N ASN A 50 -16.14 24.79 -0.59
CA ASN A 50 -15.71 25.72 0.45
C ASN A 50 -14.81 25.03 1.48
N LEU A 51 -15.14 23.79 1.84
CA LEU A 51 -14.31 22.94 2.68
C LEU A 51 -12.93 22.71 2.04
N LEU A 52 -12.89 22.37 0.74
CA LEU A 52 -11.65 22.15 0.01
C LEU A 52 -10.75 23.40 0.01
N LYS A 53 -11.32 24.59 -0.22
CA LYS A 53 -10.58 25.86 -0.18
C LYS A 53 -9.96 26.11 1.18
N ARG A 54 -10.74 25.94 2.26
CA ARG A 54 -10.27 26.12 3.64
C ARG A 54 -9.17 25.11 3.98
N PHE A 55 -9.38 23.85 3.60
CA PHE A 55 -8.43 22.78 3.84
C PHE A 55 -7.11 22.98 3.08
N ARG A 56 -7.17 23.41 1.81
CA ARG A 56 -5.98 23.74 1.02
C ARG A 56 -5.18 24.86 1.68
N LYS A 57 -5.84 25.98 2.04
CA LYS A 57 -5.19 27.10 2.73
C LYS A 57 -4.55 26.67 4.05
N TYR A 58 -5.24 25.83 4.82
CA TYR A 58 -4.70 25.26 6.05
C TYR A 58 -3.41 24.46 5.79
N CYS A 59 -3.41 23.58 4.78
CA CYS A 59 -2.24 22.78 4.41
C CYS A 59 -1.07 23.65 3.93
N GLU A 60 -1.33 24.68 3.13
CA GLU A 60 -0.33 25.63 2.64
C GLU A 60 0.35 26.39 3.80
N LEU A 61 -0.45 26.93 4.73
CA LEU A 61 0.08 27.68 5.88
C LEU A 61 0.98 26.84 6.81
N HIS A 62 0.78 25.52 6.83
CA HIS A 62 1.55 24.61 7.67
C HIS A 62 2.60 23.81 6.89
N GLY A 63 2.82 24.10 5.60
CA GLY A 63 3.80 23.38 4.77
C GLY A 63 3.49 21.89 4.58
N MET A 64 2.22 21.49 4.65
CA MET A 64 1.80 20.08 4.61
C MET A 64 1.16 19.70 3.27
N LYS A 65 1.33 18.44 2.85
CA LYS A 65 0.60 17.88 1.71
C LYS A 65 -0.82 17.51 2.12
N MET A 66 -1.80 17.92 1.32
CA MET A 66 -3.22 17.60 1.53
C MET A 66 -3.46 16.09 1.66
N SER A 67 -2.80 15.29 0.80
CA SER A 67 -2.90 13.83 0.82
C SER A 67 -2.46 13.22 2.15
N THR A 68 -1.35 13.72 2.72
CA THR A 68 -0.84 13.25 4.01
C THR A 68 -1.83 13.52 5.12
N LYS A 69 -2.46 14.70 5.11
CA LYS A 69 -3.40 15.09 6.16
C LYS A 69 -4.73 14.34 6.05
N ILE A 70 -5.21 14.09 4.84
CA ILE A 70 -6.38 13.22 4.60
C ILE A 70 -6.10 11.80 5.09
N GLU A 71 -4.94 11.24 4.75
CA GLU A 71 -4.54 9.89 5.18
C GLU A 71 -4.53 9.78 6.72
N GLN A 72 -4.01 10.79 7.42
CA GLN A 72 -4.04 10.85 8.89
C GLN A 72 -5.47 10.89 9.45
N PHE A 73 -6.36 11.69 8.85
CA PHE A 73 -7.74 11.76 9.29
C PHE A 73 -8.45 10.42 9.11
N ILE A 74 -8.27 9.76 7.96
CA ILE A 74 -8.87 8.45 7.68
C ILE A 74 -8.36 7.42 8.68
N LYS A 75 -7.04 7.33 8.92
CA LYS A 75 -6.47 6.40 9.90
C LYS A 75 -7.08 6.59 11.29
N LYS A 76 -7.14 7.84 11.75
CA LYS A 76 -7.70 8.17 13.07
C LYS A 76 -9.18 7.79 13.19
N GLU A 77 -9.97 7.97 12.14
CA GLU A 77 -11.38 7.56 12.16
C GLU A 77 -11.54 6.04 12.14
N LEU A 78 -10.70 5.31 11.40
CA LEU A 78 -10.70 3.85 11.41
C LEU A 78 -10.28 3.27 12.76
N GLU A 79 -9.27 3.86 13.42
CA GLU A 79 -8.83 3.45 14.76
C GLU A 79 -9.96 3.61 15.78
N LYS A 80 -10.66 4.75 15.77
CA LYS A 80 -11.82 4.96 16.65
C LYS A 80 -12.94 3.94 16.41
N ALA A 81 -13.20 3.62 15.14
CA ALA A 81 -14.23 2.65 14.78
C ALA A 81 -13.85 1.21 15.18
N ALA A 82 -12.56 0.90 15.31
CA ALA A 82 -12.08 -0.39 15.79
C ALA A 82 -12.13 -0.53 17.33
N GLU A 83 -12.16 0.59 18.06
CA GLU A 83 -12.26 0.65 19.52
C GLU A 83 -13.71 0.74 20.04
N SER A 84 -14.69 0.92 19.15
CA SER A 84 -16.13 1.07 19.46
C SER A 84 -16.89 -0.22 19.16
#